data_AF-A0A845JYW3-F1
#
_entry.id   AF-A0A845JYW3-F1
#
_cell.length_a   1.000
_cell.length_b   1.000
_cell.length_c   1.000
_cell.angle_alpha   90.00
_cell.angle_beta   90.00
_cell.angle_gamma   90.00
#
_symmetry.space_group_name_H-M   'P 1'
#
loop_
_entity.id
_entity.type
_entity.pdbx_description
1 polymer ?
#
loop_
_entity_poly.entity_id
_entity_poly.type
_entity_poly.pdbx_seq_one_letter_code
_entity_poly.pdbx_strand_id
1 'polypeptide(L)'
;MGKSSTKFVLVLKFLIVGVLLCYPLPVKAFEIKLQMTGDLDFPGILKMDAGVDKKFERLCFLGQDASGLIDISFLEALAEKGIPEGNYQVTQALPDEKWPTRTFSPNGALRFSPLPDMPITVLSKSGKNGLAIHAKDFFPLAGKLTKNPKMILFFSDQLFEKLIERWGTLRISNWDMGRFQDFYKRNTRSLDQWKVQVEKVALEPVKKICEPLKVQRKPGASPE
;
A
#
# COMPACT_ATOMS: atom_id res chain seq x y z
N MET A 1 -49.71 -49.54 -9.96
CA MET A 1 -48.88 -48.47 -10.55
C MET A 1 -48.57 -47.45 -9.48
N GLY A 2 -47.30 -47.17 -9.15
CA GLY A 2 -46.96 -46.11 -8.19
C GLY A 2 -45.69 -46.35 -7.37
N LYS A 3 -44.51 -46.39 -8.01
CA LYS A 3 -43.21 -46.40 -7.31
C LYS A 3 -42.08 -45.63 -8.04
N SER A 4 -42.42 -44.80 -9.04
CA SER A 4 -41.40 -44.10 -9.85
C SER A 4 -41.11 -42.66 -9.39
N SER A 5 -42.09 -41.95 -8.82
CA SER A 5 -41.98 -40.51 -8.54
C SER A 5 -41.04 -40.16 -7.36
N THR A 6 -40.99 -40.99 -6.32
CA THR A 6 -40.25 -40.67 -5.08
C THR A 6 -38.72 -40.75 -5.23
N LYS A 7 -38.21 -41.63 -6.12
CA LYS A 7 -36.77 -41.75 -6.35
C LYS A 7 -36.21 -40.57 -7.15
N PHE A 8 -36.98 -40.04 -8.09
CA PHE A 8 -36.58 -38.88 -8.90
C PHE A 8 -36.45 -37.60 -8.07
N VAL A 9 -37.39 -37.38 -7.12
CA VAL A 9 -37.34 -36.20 -6.24
C VAL A 9 -36.15 -36.26 -5.27
N LEU A 10 -35.78 -37.45 -4.80
CA LEU A 10 -34.64 -37.62 -3.89
C LEU A 10 -33.31 -37.33 -4.61
N VAL A 11 -33.12 -37.87 -5.83
CA VAL A 11 -31.93 -37.65 -6.65
C VAL A 11 -31.78 -36.17 -7.01
N LEU A 12 -32.89 -35.49 -7.35
CA LEU A 12 -32.87 -34.06 -7.68
C LEU A 12 -32.50 -33.20 -6.46
N LYS A 13 -32.99 -33.54 -5.25
CA LYS A 13 -32.60 -32.84 -4.02
C LYS A 13 -31.13 -33.01 -3.69
N PHE A 14 -30.57 -34.22 -3.86
CA PHE A 14 -29.13 -34.46 -3.65
C PHE A 14 -28.27 -33.72 -4.68
N LEU A 15 -28.72 -33.62 -5.93
CA LEU A 15 -28.01 -32.88 -6.99
C LEU A 15 -27.97 -31.36 -6.68
N ILE A 16 -29.08 -30.79 -6.22
CA ILE A 16 -29.17 -29.36 -5.89
C ILE A 16 -28.29 -29.02 -4.67
N VAL A 17 -28.29 -29.85 -3.63
CA VAL A 17 -27.44 -29.65 -2.45
C VAL A 17 -25.96 -29.82 -2.79
N GLY A 18 -25.60 -30.79 -3.63
CA GLY A 18 -24.22 -30.97 -4.11
C GLY A 18 -23.73 -29.79 -4.95
N VAL A 19 -24.59 -29.21 -5.79
CA VAL A 19 -24.26 -28.01 -6.59
C VAL A 19 -24.12 -26.77 -5.70
N LEU A 20 -24.95 -26.60 -4.67
CA LEU A 20 -24.83 -25.49 -3.70
C LEU A 20 -23.58 -25.58 -2.80
N LEU A 21 -23.10 -26.79 -2.50
CA LEU A 21 -21.86 -27.00 -1.72
C LEU A 21 -20.58 -26.87 -2.56
N CYS A 22 -20.69 -26.99 -3.89
CA CYS A 22 -19.56 -26.87 -4.81
C CYS A 22 -19.40 -25.47 -5.42
N TYR A 23 -20.28 -24.51 -5.09
CA TYR A 23 -19.97 -23.12 -5.39
C TYR A 23 -18.87 -22.67 -4.44
N PRO A 24 -17.67 -22.30 -4.93
CA PRO A 24 -16.75 -21.56 -4.10
C PRO A 24 -17.50 -20.30 -3.69
N LEU A 25 -17.82 -20.17 -2.39
CA LEU A 25 -18.14 -18.86 -1.82
C LEU A 25 -17.09 -17.90 -2.37
N PRO A 26 -17.48 -16.73 -2.93
CA PRO A 26 -16.51 -15.80 -3.46
C PRO A 26 -15.60 -15.41 -2.29
N VAL A 27 -14.42 -16.04 -2.26
CA VAL A 27 -13.36 -15.68 -1.33
C VAL A 27 -13.09 -14.23 -1.68
N LYS A 28 -13.45 -13.31 -0.79
CA LYS A 28 -13.11 -11.89 -0.96
C LYS A 28 -11.61 -11.84 -1.23
N ALA A 29 -11.26 -11.48 -2.45
CA ALA A 29 -9.87 -11.32 -2.83
C ALA A 29 -9.26 -10.26 -1.92
N PHE A 30 -8.01 -10.46 -1.52
CA PHE A 30 -7.35 -9.50 -0.64
C PHE A 30 -7.17 -8.19 -1.41
N GLU A 31 -7.34 -7.08 -0.73
CA GLU A 31 -7.46 -5.77 -1.36
C GLU A 31 -6.46 -4.79 -0.77
N ILE A 32 -5.81 -4.01 -1.63
CA ILE A 32 -5.02 -2.84 -1.28
C ILE A 32 -5.68 -1.64 -1.96
N LYS A 33 -6.10 -0.64 -1.19
CA LYS A 33 -6.64 0.62 -1.70
C LYS A 33 -5.67 1.75 -1.43
N LEU A 34 -5.27 2.44 -2.49
CA LEU A 34 -4.54 3.71 -2.42
C LEU A 34 -5.54 4.84 -2.69
N GLN A 35 -5.95 5.52 -1.64
CA GLN A 35 -6.93 6.60 -1.70
C GLN A 35 -6.17 7.93 -1.71
N MET A 36 -6.16 8.62 -2.85
CA MET A 36 -5.37 9.85 -3.05
C MET A 36 -6.26 11.08 -3.15
N THR A 37 -5.80 12.20 -2.63
CA THR A 37 -6.56 13.46 -2.59
C THR A 37 -6.16 14.44 -3.70
N GLY A 38 -4.89 14.42 -4.10
CA GLY A 38 -4.28 15.47 -4.92
C GLY A 38 -3.88 16.71 -4.12
N ASP A 39 -3.91 16.63 -2.79
CA ASP A 39 -3.47 17.68 -1.88
C ASP A 39 -2.01 17.44 -1.46
N LEU A 40 -1.21 18.51 -1.38
CA LEU A 40 0.22 18.40 -1.07
C LEU A 40 0.48 18.08 0.41
N ASP A 41 -0.39 18.54 1.32
CA ASP A 41 -0.23 18.36 2.77
C ASP A 41 -0.80 17.03 3.23
N PHE A 42 -1.88 16.57 2.57
CA PHE A 42 -2.55 15.31 2.86
C PHE A 42 -2.69 14.43 1.62
N PRO A 43 -1.60 13.85 1.07
CA PRO A 43 -1.61 13.18 -0.23
C PRO A 43 -2.57 12.00 -0.34
N GLY A 44 -2.82 11.30 0.78
CA GLY A 44 -3.73 10.18 0.79
C GLY A 44 -3.47 9.17 1.90
N ILE A 45 -4.15 8.04 1.78
CA ILE A 45 -4.00 6.89 2.67
C ILE A 45 -3.93 5.58 1.90
N LEU A 46 -3.29 4.58 2.50
CA LEU A 46 -3.40 3.19 2.10
C LEU A 46 -4.23 2.40 3.11
N LYS A 47 -5.10 1.55 2.57
CA LYS A 47 -5.87 0.54 3.31
C LYS A 47 -5.59 -0.85 2.75
N MET A 48 -5.55 -1.85 3.63
CA MET A 48 -5.46 -3.26 3.23
C MET A 48 -6.55 -4.08 3.90
N ASP A 49 -7.13 -5.01 3.16
CA ASP A 49 -8.07 -6.02 3.66
C ASP A 49 -7.54 -7.40 3.24
N ALA A 50 -7.14 -8.21 4.22
CA ALA A 50 -6.64 -9.58 4.02
C ALA A 50 -7.72 -10.65 4.34
N GLY A 51 -9.00 -10.27 4.29
CA GLY A 51 -10.12 -11.12 4.70
C GLY A 51 -10.18 -11.35 6.21
N VAL A 52 -11.21 -12.09 6.65
CA VAL A 52 -11.40 -12.61 8.04
C VAL A 52 -10.90 -11.63 9.12
N ASP A 53 -11.52 -10.45 9.21
CA ASP A 53 -11.24 -9.40 10.21
C ASP A 53 -9.79 -8.87 10.27
N LYS A 54 -8.97 -9.14 9.25
CA LYS A 54 -7.60 -8.63 9.14
C LYS A 54 -7.56 -7.42 8.24
N LYS A 55 -7.60 -6.24 8.85
CA LYS A 55 -7.56 -4.96 8.14
C LYS A 55 -6.41 -4.09 8.63
N PHE A 56 -5.80 -3.39 7.69
CA PHE A 56 -4.87 -2.30 7.94
C PHE A 56 -5.55 -1.03 7.45
N GLU A 57 -6.18 -0.28 8.36
CA GLU A 57 -7.13 0.78 7.96
C GLU A 57 -6.50 2.17 7.84
N ARG A 58 -5.26 2.35 8.33
CA ARG A 58 -4.66 3.67 8.54
C ARG A 58 -3.16 3.67 8.27
N LEU A 59 -2.79 3.74 7.00
CA LEU A 59 -1.46 4.17 6.55
C LEU A 59 -1.60 5.57 5.94
N CYS A 60 -0.94 6.58 6.48
CA CYS A 60 -0.97 7.93 5.90
C CYS A 60 0.26 8.19 5.04
N PHE A 61 0.06 8.74 3.85
CA PHE A 61 1.15 9.26 3.04
C PHE A 61 1.60 10.61 3.58
N LEU A 62 2.91 10.83 3.65
CA LEU A 62 3.51 12.06 4.14
C LEU A 62 3.45 13.14 3.06
N GLY A 63 2.94 14.32 3.43
CA GLY A 63 2.86 15.51 2.59
C GLY A 63 4.14 16.36 2.57
N GLN A 64 4.07 17.50 1.88
CA GLN A 64 5.20 18.42 1.65
C GLN A 64 5.87 18.93 2.94
N ASP A 65 5.11 19.09 4.03
CA ASP A 65 5.62 19.58 5.32
C ASP A 65 6.31 18.50 6.17
N ALA A 66 6.38 17.25 5.69
CA ALA A 66 6.98 16.17 6.44
C ALA A 66 8.51 16.28 6.48
N SER A 67 9.08 16.01 7.65
CA SER A 67 10.54 15.94 7.82
C SER A 67 11.13 14.76 7.06
N GLY A 68 11.89 15.02 6.00
CA GLY A 68 12.64 14.02 5.23
C GLY A 68 12.56 14.25 3.73
N LEU A 69 13.12 13.33 2.95
CA LEU A 69 12.99 13.37 1.49
C LEU A 69 11.57 12.93 1.10
N ILE A 70 10.87 13.81 0.39
CA ILE A 70 9.53 13.63 -0.19
C ILE A 70 9.63 13.86 -1.69
N ASP A 71 8.91 13.08 -2.48
CA ASP A 71 8.78 13.27 -3.94
C ASP A 71 7.79 14.42 -4.22
N ILE A 72 8.18 15.65 -3.87
CA ILE A 72 7.31 16.84 -3.99
C ILE A 72 6.85 17.01 -5.45
N SER A 73 7.74 16.83 -6.42
CA SER A 73 7.39 16.92 -7.84
C SER A 73 6.34 15.91 -8.27
N PHE A 74 6.34 14.70 -7.68
CA PHE A 74 5.25 13.76 -7.92
C PHE A 74 3.94 14.20 -7.25
N LEU A 75 3.98 14.73 -6.02
CA LEU A 75 2.78 15.27 -5.37
C LEU A 75 2.16 16.45 -6.15
N GLU A 76 2.99 17.35 -6.65
CA GLU A 76 2.59 18.44 -7.55
C GLU A 76 1.96 17.89 -8.84
N ALA A 77 2.58 16.86 -9.45
CA ALA A 77 2.01 16.21 -10.63
C ALA A 77 0.64 15.59 -10.35
N LEU A 78 0.40 15.02 -9.17
CA LEU A 78 -0.91 14.50 -8.78
C LEU A 78 -1.95 15.63 -8.64
N ALA A 79 -1.55 16.77 -8.08
CA ALA A 79 -2.41 17.94 -7.91
C ALA A 79 -2.79 18.58 -9.26
N GLU A 80 -1.81 18.74 -10.15
CA GLU A 80 -1.98 19.44 -11.44
C GLU A 80 -2.57 18.55 -12.53
N LYS A 81 -2.06 17.32 -12.66
CA LYS A 81 -2.37 16.41 -13.79
C LYS A 81 -3.43 15.38 -13.42
N GLY A 82 -3.79 15.28 -12.15
CA GLY A 82 -4.80 14.36 -11.62
C GLY A 82 -4.23 13.07 -11.04
N ILE A 83 -5.09 12.32 -10.36
CA ILE A 83 -4.73 11.03 -9.75
C ILE A 83 -4.68 9.94 -10.82
N PRO A 84 -3.67 9.06 -10.82
CA PRO A 84 -3.57 7.92 -11.72
C PRO A 84 -4.52 6.78 -11.26
N GLU A 85 -5.83 7.05 -11.29
CA GLU A 85 -6.86 6.11 -10.84
C GLU A 85 -6.84 4.82 -11.65
N GLY A 86 -7.14 3.70 -10.98
CA GLY A 86 -7.28 2.43 -11.65
C GLY A 86 -6.85 1.20 -10.87
N ASN A 87 -6.83 0.08 -11.59
CA ASN A 87 -6.39 -1.22 -11.11
C ASN A 87 -4.90 -1.43 -11.38
N TYR A 88 -4.23 -1.91 -10.35
CA TYR A 88 -2.80 -2.20 -10.35
C TYR A 88 -2.57 -3.62 -9.87
N GLN A 89 -1.35 -4.10 -10.04
CA GLN A 89 -0.87 -5.32 -9.44
C GLN A 89 0.36 -5.03 -8.58
N VAL A 90 0.52 -5.79 -7.50
CA VAL A 90 1.78 -5.76 -6.75
C VAL A 90 2.87 -6.39 -7.60
N THR A 91 4.02 -5.73 -7.68
CA THR A 91 5.16 -6.22 -8.47
C THR A 91 6.44 -6.27 -7.65
N GLN A 92 7.37 -7.10 -8.10
CA GLN A 92 8.73 -7.12 -7.59
C GLN A 92 9.52 -5.90 -8.11
N ALA A 93 10.72 -5.72 -7.58
CA ALA A 93 11.67 -4.82 -8.23
C ALA A 93 11.92 -5.22 -9.69
N LEU A 94 12.10 -4.22 -10.56
CA LEU A 94 12.46 -4.48 -11.95
C LEU A 94 13.85 -5.12 -12.04
N PRO A 95 14.13 -5.97 -13.06
CA PRO A 95 15.39 -6.69 -13.17
C PRO A 95 16.64 -5.80 -13.20
N ASP A 96 16.52 -4.59 -13.73
CA ASP A 96 17.58 -3.60 -13.84
C ASP A 96 17.73 -2.72 -12.59
N GLU A 97 16.79 -2.82 -11.64
CA GLU A 97 16.93 -2.19 -10.34
C GLU A 97 17.86 -3.02 -9.43
N LYS A 98 19.01 -2.45 -9.09
CA LYS A 98 20.02 -3.08 -8.23
C LYS A 98 19.64 -2.99 -6.74
N TRP A 99 18.69 -3.81 -6.30
CA TRP A 99 18.31 -3.91 -4.89
C TRP A 99 18.92 -5.12 -4.18
N PRO A 100 19.22 -5.00 -2.87
CA PRO A 100 19.59 -6.14 -2.05
C PRO A 100 18.47 -7.20 -1.96
N THR A 101 17.20 -6.77 -2.00
CA THR A 101 16.03 -7.65 -1.97
C THR A 101 15.08 -7.31 -3.12
N ARG A 102 14.66 -8.33 -3.89
CA ARG A 102 13.70 -8.17 -4.99
C ARG A 102 12.24 -8.02 -4.52
N THR A 103 11.96 -8.41 -3.28
CA THR A 103 10.64 -8.41 -2.66
C THR A 103 10.49 -7.29 -1.63
N PHE A 104 9.25 -7.04 -1.19
CA PHE A 104 8.99 -6.07 -0.13
C PHE A 104 9.56 -6.55 1.21
N SER A 105 10.52 -5.79 1.73
CA SER A 105 11.24 -6.02 3.00
C SER A 105 11.14 -4.76 3.87
N PRO A 106 11.51 -4.81 5.16
CA PRO A 106 11.44 -3.63 6.05
C PRO A 106 12.16 -2.41 5.46
N ASN A 107 13.25 -2.67 4.76
CA ASN A 107 14.12 -1.68 4.13
C ASN A 107 13.83 -1.49 2.63
N GLY A 108 12.72 -2.04 2.15
CA GLY A 108 12.36 -2.09 0.74
C GLY A 108 11.22 -1.15 0.40
N ALA A 109 10.65 -1.35 -0.79
CA ALA A 109 9.46 -0.64 -1.24
C ALA A 109 8.41 -1.62 -1.74
N LEU A 110 7.15 -1.31 -1.46
CA LEU A 110 6.02 -2.01 -2.08
C LEU A 110 5.67 -1.29 -3.38
N ARG A 111 5.71 -2.01 -4.50
CA ARG A 111 5.51 -1.45 -5.84
C ARG A 111 4.21 -1.91 -6.44
N PHE A 112 3.60 -1.01 -7.21
CA PHE A 112 2.33 -1.23 -7.89
C PHE A 112 2.49 -0.84 -9.36
N SER A 113 2.41 -1.81 -10.26
CA SER A 113 2.39 -1.55 -11.70
C SER A 113 0.94 -1.48 -12.21
N PRO A 114 0.60 -0.55 -13.12
CA PRO A 114 -0.68 -0.56 -13.80
C PRO A 114 -0.96 -1.91 -14.46
N LEU A 115 -2.22 -2.34 -14.50
CA LEU A 115 -2.59 -3.47 -15.34
C LEU A 115 -2.46 -3.10 -16.84
N PRO A 116 -2.08 -4.05 -17.72
CA PRO A 116 -1.74 -3.76 -19.13
C PRO A 116 -2.85 -3.06 -19.93
N ASP A 117 -4.11 -3.32 -19.59
CA ASP A 117 -5.27 -2.82 -20.33
C ASP A 117 -5.70 -1.39 -19.93
N MET A 118 -4.91 -0.73 -19.08
CA MET A 118 -5.25 0.59 -18.52
C MET A 118 -4.25 1.66 -18.94
N PRO A 119 -4.62 2.57 -19.85
CA PRO A 119 -3.78 3.70 -20.21
C PRO A 119 -3.75 4.71 -19.06
N ILE A 120 -2.79 4.56 -18.14
CA ILE A 120 -2.60 5.51 -17.03
C ILE A 120 -1.76 6.70 -17.50
N THR A 121 -2.45 7.68 -18.06
CA THR A 121 -1.86 8.86 -18.72
C THR A 121 -1.01 9.71 -17.79
N VAL A 122 -1.34 9.80 -16.50
CA VAL A 122 -0.59 10.60 -15.52
C VAL A 122 0.82 10.04 -15.28
N LEU A 123 0.93 8.72 -15.10
CA LEU A 123 2.21 8.05 -14.84
C LEU A 123 3.10 8.05 -16.09
N SER A 124 2.53 7.71 -17.25
CA SER A 124 3.26 7.72 -18.53
C SER A 124 3.81 9.11 -18.89
N LYS A 125 3.00 10.17 -18.71
CA LYS A 125 3.46 11.57 -18.90
C LYS A 125 4.57 11.98 -17.94
N SER A 126 4.64 11.34 -16.78
CA SER A 126 5.66 11.60 -15.75
C SER A 126 6.84 10.63 -15.82
N GLY A 127 6.90 9.78 -16.86
CA GLY A 127 7.95 8.79 -17.05
C GLY A 127 8.00 7.72 -15.95
N LYS A 128 6.88 7.47 -15.25
CA LYS A 128 6.82 6.53 -14.12
C LYS A 128 6.25 5.19 -14.55
N ASN A 129 6.83 4.11 -14.02
CA ASN A 129 6.41 2.73 -14.26
C ASN A 129 5.20 2.30 -13.43
N GLY A 130 4.81 3.10 -12.44
CA GLY A 130 3.83 2.73 -11.43
C GLY A 130 3.93 3.60 -10.20
N LEU A 131 3.43 3.06 -9.09
CA LEU A 131 3.53 3.68 -7.77
C LEU A 131 4.44 2.87 -6.85
N ALA A 132 5.11 3.53 -5.93
CA ALA A 132 5.91 2.86 -4.91
C ALA A 132 5.66 3.48 -3.53
N ILE A 133 5.56 2.63 -2.50
CA ILE A 133 5.47 3.07 -1.09
C ILE A 133 6.75 2.67 -0.38
N HIS A 134 7.37 3.64 0.27
CA HIS A 134 8.60 3.45 1.03
C HIS A 134 8.64 4.38 2.24
N ALA A 135 9.32 3.95 3.29
CA ALA A 135 9.64 4.76 4.47
C ALA A 135 11.14 4.75 4.71
N LYS A 136 11.65 5.71 5.47
CA LYS A 136 13.07 5.73 5.79
C LYS A 136 13.39 4.57 6.75
N ASP A 137 14.50 3.88 6.55
CA ASP A 137 15.13 3.18 7.66
C ASP A 137 15.96 4.17 8.46
N PHE A 138 15.76 4.17 9.77
CA PHE A 138 16.76 4.73 10.66
C PHE A 138 17.18 3.65 11.66
N PHE A 139 18.47 3.30 11.68
CA PHE A 139 19.38 3.24 12.84
C PHE A 139 20.75 2.66 12.46
N PRO A 140 21.88 3.09 13.10
CA PRO A 140 22.04 3.33 14.55
C PRO A 140 22.50 4.76 14.90
N LEU A 141 22.10 5.37 16.03
CA LEU A 141 22.47 5.03 17.42
C LEU A 141 23.93 4.61 17.59
N ALA A 142 24.87 5.37 17.02
CA ALA A 142 26.20 5.66 17.59
C ALA A 142 27.06 6.36 16.52
N GLY A 143 27.49 7.59 16.77
CA GLY A 143 28.39 8.35 15.88
C GLY A 143 29.75 7.71 15.60
N LYS A 144 30.06 6.55 16.22
CA LYS A 144 31.25 5.74 15.92
C LYS A 144 31.06 4.79 14.73
N LEU A 145 29.82 4.43 14.35
CA LEU A 145 29.52 3.48 13.25
C LEU A 145 29.35 4.15 11.88
N THR A 146 29.07 5.45 11.83
CA THR A 146 28.88 6.23 10.60
C THR A 146 30.19 6.51 9.82
N LYS A 147 31.35 6.13 10.36
CA LYS A 147 32.66 6.32 9.72
C LYS A 147 33.05 5.21 8.73
N ASN A 148 32.25 4.15 8.58
CA ASN A 148 32.51 3.07 7.63
C ASN A 148 31.84 3.35 6.28
N PRO A 149 32.59 3.54 5.16
CA PRO A 149 32.02 3.82 3.85
C PRO A 149 31.05 2.75 3.33
N LYS A 150 31.23 1.49 3.73
CA LYS A 150 30.31 0.40 3.39
C LYS A 150 28.96 0.53 4.10
N MET A 151 28.92 1.20 5.25
CA MET A 151 27.69 1.48 5.99
C MET A 151 26.99 2.74 5.48
N ILE A 152 27.72 3.72 4.92
CA ILE A 152 27.13 4.91 4.26
C ILE A 152 26.18 4.51 3.12
N LEU A 153 26.48 3.43 2.40
CA LEU A 153 25.58 2.84 1.39
C LEU A 153 24.29 2.23 1.98
N PHE A 154 24.28 1.88 3.27
CA PHE A 154 23.09 1.41 4.01
C PHE A 154 22.27 2.56 4.61
N PHE A 155 22.85 3.75 4.79
CA PHE A 155 22.22 4.92 5.41
C PHE A 155 21.63 5.92 4.41
N SER A 156 21.81 5.65 3.13
CA SER A 156 21.41 6.58 2.08
C SER A 156 19.94 6.40 1.71
N ASP A 157 19.22 7.52 1.61
CA ASP A 157 17.90 7.58 0.94
C ASP A 157 18.02 7.30 -0.58
N GLN A 158 19.17 6.79 -1.06
CA GLN A 158 19.40 6.28 -2.42
C GLN A 158 18.29 5.33 -2.89
N LEU A 159 17.66 4.57 -1.98
CA LEU A 159 16.48 3.79 -2.34
C LEU A 159 15.36 4.70 -2.81
N PHE A 160 15.00 5.67 -1.97
CA PHE A 160 13.98 6.65 -2.29
C PHE A 160 14.33 7.49 -3.52
N GLU A 161 15.57 7.95 -3.67
CA GLU A 161 16.03 8.70 -4.85
C GLU A 161 15.85 7.91 -6.15
N LYS A 162 16.27 6.63 -6.18
CA LYS A 162 16.06 5.76 -7.34
C LYS A 162 14.59 5.44 -7.59
N LEU A 163 13.79 5.35 -6.53
CA LEU A 163 12.34 5.20 -6.67
C LEU A 163 11.75 6.45 -7.31
N ILE A 164 12.10 7.65 -6.84
CA ILE A 164 11.65 8.91 -7.42
C ILE A 164 11.94 8.94 -8.92
N GLU A 165 13.10 8.47 -9.38
CA GLU A 165 13.42 8.48 -10.81
C GLU A 165 12.42 7.67 -11.66
N ARG A 166 11.96 6.51 -11.15
CA ARG A 166 11.26 5.48 -11.95
C ARG A 166 9.81 5.22 -11.57
N TRP A 167 9.41 5.64 -10.37
CA TRP A 167 8.11 5.35 -9.74
C TRP A 167 7.51 6.64 -9.18
N GLY A 168 6.18 6.74 -9.23
CA GLY A 168 5.46 7.73 -8.45
C GLY A 168 5.54 7.36 -6.98
N THR A 169 6.45 8.00 -6.25
CA THR A 169 6.86 7.49 -4.94
C THR A 169 6.11 8.21 -3.82
N LEU A 170 5.44 7.44 -2.97
CA LEU A 170 4.71 7.92 -1.81
C LEU A 170 5.47 7.54 -0.53
N ARG A 171 5.72 8.54 0.30
CA ARG A 171 6.43 8.36 1.57
C ARG A 171 5.46 8.05 2.70
N ILE A 172 5.86 7.21 3.64
CA ILE A 172 5.15 6.96 4.90
C ILE A 172 6.09 7.13 6.09
N SER A 173 5.55 7.21 7.30
CA SER A 173 6.38 7.28 8.50
C SER A 173 7.14 5.97 8.76
N ASN A 174 8.32 6.07 9.37
CA ASN A 174 9.11 4.89 9.74
C ASN A 174 8.37 4.00 10.74
N TRP A 175 7.58 4.61 11.62
CA TRP A 175 6.73 3.90 12.57
C TRP A 175 5.67 3.05 11.87
N ASP A 176 5.12 3.57 10.78
CA ASP A 176 4.14 2.84 9.96
C ASP A 176 4.79 1.75 9.14
N MET A 177 6.03 1.93 8.68
CA MET A 177 6.74 0.95 7.84
C MET A 177 6.85 -0.42 8.50
N GLY A 178 7.28 -0.49 9.76
CA GLY A 178 7.41 -1.76 10.47
C GLY A 178 6.07 -2.49 10.56
N ARG A 179 5.02 -1.78 10.97
CA ARG A 179 3.66 -2.34 11.08
C ARG A 179 3.09 -2.76 9.72
N PHE A 180 3.32 -1.94 8.71
CA PHE A 180 2.87 -2.16 7.34
C PHE A 180 3.54 -3.39 6.73
N GLN A 181 4.87 -3.49 6.88
CA GLN A 181 5.63 -4.62 6.38
C GLN A 181 5.27 -5.91 7.12
N ASP A 182 5.12 -5.87 8.44
CA ASP A 182 4.68 -7.03 9.23
C ASP A 182 3.29 -7.51 8.81
N PHE A 183 2.34 -6.59 8.64
CA PHE A 183 0.99 -6.92 8.19
C PHE A 183 1.02 -7.53 6.78
N TYR A 184 1.74 -6.91 5.85
CA TYR A 184 1.87 -7.40 4.49
C TYR A 184 2.48 -8.81 4.48
N LYS A 185 3.61 -9.02 5.16
CA LYS A 185 4.34 -10.29 5.20
C LYS A 185 3.49 -11.43 5.79
N ARG A 186 2.79 -11.19 6.91
CA ARG A 186 1.98 -12.23 7.58
C ARG A 186 0.79 -12.69 6.74
N ASN A 187 0.30 -11.84 5.86
CA ASN A 187 -0.89 -12.10 5.07
C ASN A 187 -0.58 -12.42 3.61
N THR A 188 0.69 -12.35 3.18
CA THR A 188 1.08 -12.57 1.77
C THR A 188 1.62 -13.97 1.54
N ARG A 189 0.92 -14.76 0.73
CA ARG A 189 1.43 -16.04 0.19
C ARG A 189 1.96 -15.89 -1.23
N SER A 190 1.22 -15.18 -2.08
CA SER A 190 1.63 -14.78 -3.44
C SER A 190 1.32 -13.30 -3.66
N LEU A 191 2.00 -12.65 -4.60
CA LEU A 191 1.70 -11.27 -4.97
C LEU A 191 0.31 -11.15 -5.65
N ASP A 192 -0.03 -12.13 -6.49
CA ASP A 192 -1.24 -12.13 -7.32
C ASP A 192 -2.55 -12.22 -6.52
N GLN A 193 -2.46 -12.52 -5.22
CA GLN A 193 -3.62 -12.56 -4.34
C GLN A 193 -4.18 -11.15 -4.05
N TRP A 194 -3.34 -10.12 -4.19
CA TRP A 194 -3.69 -8.74 -3.86
C TRP A 194 -4.25 -8.03 -5.09
N LYS A 195 -5.53 -7.66 -5.01
CA LYS A 195 -6.13 -6.69 -5.94
C LYS A 195 -5.80 -5.29 -5.46
N VAL A 196 -5.20 -4.48 -6.32
CA VAL A 196 -4.79 -3.12 -5.97
C VAL A 196 -5.66 -2.13 -6.72
N GLN A 197 -6.26 -1.19 -6.00
CA GLN A 197 -7.06 -0.12 -6.57
C GLN A 197 -6.51 1.24 -6.12
N VAL A 198 -6.31 2.14 -7.07
CA VAL A 198 -6.02 3.56 -6.84
C VAL A 198 -7.28 4.34 -7.16
N GLU A 199 -7.72 5.18 -6.24
CA GLU A 199 -8.92 6.00 -6.40
C GLU A 199 -8.69 7.41 -5.87
N LYS A 200 -9.34 8.38 -6.52
CA LYS A 200 -9.42 9.75 -6.01
C LYS A 200 -10.48 9.83 -4.92
N VAL A 201 -10.14 10.43 -3.80
CA VAL A 201 -11.06 10.67 -2.68
C VAL A 201 -11.08 12.14 -2.27
N ALA A 202 -12.14 12.55 -1.58
CA ALA A 202 -12.20 13.88 -1.00
C ALA A 202 -11.11 14.09 0.07
N LEU A 203 -10.65 15.33 0.21
CA LEU A 203 -9.63 15.72 1.19
C LEU A 203 -10.10 15.52 2.64
N GLU A 204 -11.30 15.99 2.98
CA GLU A 204 -11.78 16.06 4.37
C GLU A 204 -11.75 14.71 5.13
N PRO A 205 -12.20 13.58 4.55
CA PRO A 205 -12.06 12.28 5.22
C PRO A 205 -10.61 11.88 5.48
N VAL A 206 -9.71 12.12 4.52
CA VAL A 206 -8.28 11.79 4.64
C VAL A 206 -7.61 12.67 5.69
N LYS A 207 -7.87 13.98 5.63
CA LYS A 207 -7.39 14.95 6.61
C LYS A 207 -7.80 14.56 8.03
N LYS A 208 -9.08 14.22 8.25
CA LYS A 208 -9.56 13.75 9.56
C LYS A 208 -8.86 12.48 10.07
N ILE A 209 -8.41 11.61 9.16
CA ILE A 209 -7.69 10.37 9.51
C ILE A 209 -6.21 10.65 9.82
N CYS A 210 -5.57 11.53 9.05
CA CYS A 210 -4.13 11.73 9.06
C CYS A 210 -3.67 12.97 9.83
N GLU A 211 -4.57 13.90 10.17
CA GLU A 211 -4.24 15.04 11.01
C GLU A 211 -3.79 14.53 12.40
N PRO A 212 -2.63 14.99 12.89
CA PRO A 212 -2.16 14.62 14.22
C PRO A 212 -3.21 14.97 15.27
N LEU A 213 -3.44 14.05 16.22
CA LEU A 213 -4.33 14.33 17.34
C LEU A 213 -3.80 15.57 18.08
N LYS A 214 -4.63 16.62 18.14
CA LYS A 214 -4.35 17.81 18.96
C LYS A 214 -4.34 17.39 20.42
N VAL A 215 -3.15 17.07 20.94
CA VAL A 215 -2.99 16.76 22.36
C VAL A 215 -3.19 18.06 23.14
N GLN A 216 -4.37 18.24 23.73
CA GLN A 216 -4.53 19.25 24.76
C GLN A 216 -3.63 18.85 25.93
N ARG A 217 -2.52 19.56 26.11
CA ARG A 217 -1.75 19.46 27.35
C ARG A 217 -2.70 19.86 28.48
N LYS A 218 -2.94 18.96 29.45
CA LYS A 218 -3.57 19.38 30.71
C LYS A 218 -2.73 20.53 31.27
N PRO A 219 -3.33 21.66 31.70
CA PRO A 219 -2.61 22.71 32.41
C PRO A 219 -1.87 22.05 33.58
N GLY A 220 -0.55 22.28 33.65
CA GLY A 220 0.33 21.57 34.56
C GLY A 220 -0.11 21.70 36.02
N ALA A 221 -0.06 20.57 36.74
CA ALA A 221 0.11 20.63 38.18
C ALA A 221 1.48 21.28 38.47
N SER A 222 1.52 22.19 39.44
CA SER A 222 2.76 22.85 39.86
C SER A 222 3.83 21.83 40.27
N PRO A 223 5.12 22.13 40.06
CA PRO A 223 6.20 21.33 40.64
C PRO A 223 6.14 21.43 42.17
N GLU A 224 6.17 20.28 42.86
CA GLU A 224 6.55 20.19 44.28
C GLU A 224 8.08 20.24 44.43
#